data_AF-A0A5J4QYB2-F1
#
_entry.id   AF-A0A5J4QYB2-F1
#
_cell.length_a   1.000
_cell.length_b   1.000
_cell.length_c   1.000
_cell.angle_alpha   90.00
_cell.angle_beta   90.00
_cell.angle_gamma   90.00
#
_symmetry.space_group_name_H-M   'P 1'
#
loop_
_entity.id
_entity.type
_entity.pdbx_description
1 polymer ?
#
loop_
_entity_poly.entity_id
_entity_poly.type
_entity_poly.pdbx_seq_one_letter_code
_entity_poly.pdbx_strand_id
1 'polypeptide(L)' 'MNQDTICAVATAQGGAIGMIRTSGPDAIVITDKIFIPAKNDEKLKNRRPYTLTFGQIYHGEEPID' A
#
# COMPACT_ATOMS: atom_id res chain seq x y z
N MET A 1 -14.41 -20.85 -3.87
CA MET A 1 -14.35 -19.47 -3.36
C MET A 1 -13.19 -18.78 -4.07
N ASN A 2 -13.41 -17.62 -4.68
CA ASN A 2 -12.31 -16.88 -5.30
C ASN A 2 -11.43 -16.28 -4.18
N GLN A 3 -10.11 -16.38 -4.33
CA GLN A 3 -9.11 -15.92 -3.34
C GLN A 3 -8.17 -14.87 -3.95
N ASP A 4 -8.58 -14.23 -5.04
CA ASP A 4 -7.83 -13.17 -5.67
C ASP A 4 -7.58 -12.00 -4.71
N THR A 5 -6.43 -11.35 -4.90
CA THR A 5 -6.17 -10.07 -4.25
C THR A 5 -6.76 -8.94 -5.07
N ILE A 6 -7.61 -8.13 -4.45
CA ILE A 6 -8.31 -7.01 -5.07
C ILE A 6 -7.84 -5.68 -4.50
N CYS A 7 -8.06 -4.59 -5.24
CA CYS A 7 -7.90 -3.23 -4.75
C CYS A 7 -9.02 -2.32 -5.26
N ALA A 8 -9.33 -1.26 -4.50
CA ALA A 8 -10.30 -0.24 -4.88
C ALA A 8 -10.04 1.09 -4.17
N VAL A 9 -10.52 2.19 -4.76
CA VAL A 9 -10.65 3.47 -4.04
C VAL A 9 -11.71 3.30 -2.95
N ALA A 10 -11.34 3.60 -1.70
CA ALA A 10 -12.16 3.38 -0.51
C ALA A 10 -12.80 4.67 0.04
N THR A 11 -12.50 5.82 -0.56
CA THR A 11 -13.00 7.15 -0.16
C THR A 11 -13.67 7.87 -1.32
N ALA A 12 -14.57 8.81 -1.03
CA ALA A 12 -15.14 9.71 -2.04
C ALA A 12 -14.06 10.65 -2.62
N GLN A 13 -14.32 11.19 -3.81
CA GLN A 13 -13.43 12.16 -4.47
C GLN A 13 -13.60 13.57 -3.86
N GLY A 14 -12.55 14.40 -3.99
CA GLY A 14 -12.59 15.83 -3.64
C GLY A 14 -12.17 16.19 -2.21
N GLY A 15 -11.62 15.25 -1.44
CA GLY A 15 -11.05 15.49 -0.12
C GLY A 15 -9.53 15.72 -0.12
N ALA A 16 -8.98 16.08 1.05
CA ALA A 16 -7.53 16.26 1.23
C ALA A 16 -6.75 14.94 1.28
N ILE A 17 -7.42 13.82 1.60
CA ILE A 17 -6.82 12.49 1.72
C ILE A 17 -7.68 11.51 0.91
N GLY A 18 -7.03 10.73 0.06
CA GLY A 18 -7.62 9.57 -0.60
C GLY A 18 -7.12 8.26 0.02
N MET A 19 -7.94 7.20 -0.02
CA MET A 19 -7.53 5.86 0.39
C MET A 19 -7.73 4.87 -0.75
N ILE A 20 -6.69 4.10 -1.06
CA ILE A 20 -6.78 2.88 -1.86
C ILE A 20 -6.65 1.70 -0.90
N ARG A 21 -7.65 0.82 -0.89
CA ARG A 21 -7.65 -0.37 -0.04
C ARG A 21 -7.36 -1.61 -0.88
N THR A 22 -6.36 -2.39 -0.46
CA THR A 22 -6.03 -3.71 -1.03
C THR A 22 -6.46 -4.81 -0.06
N SER A 23 -6.92 -5.95 -0.57
CA SER A 23 -7.37 -7.08 0.25
C SER A 23 -7.21 -8.41 -0.48
N GLY A 24 -6.68 -9.40 0.22
CA GLY A 24 -6.45 -10.75 -0.29
C GLY A 24 -5.12 -11.33 0.21
N PRO A 25 -4.81 -12.58 -0.14
CA PRO A 25 -3.60 -13.28 0.31
C PRO A 25 -2.29 -12.54 0.01
N ASP A 26 -2.23 -11.82 -1.11
CA ASP A 26 -1.02 -11.15 -1.60
C ASP A 26 -1.05 -9.63 -1.39
N ALA A 27 -2.04 -9.08 -0.67
CA ALA A 27 -2.22 -7.63 -0.55
C ALA A 27 -0.97 -6.91 -0.02
N ILE A 28 -0.33 -7.47 1.01
CA ILE A 28 0.91 -6.92 1.57
C ILE A 28 2.08 -7.08 0.59
N VAL A 29 2.22 -8.24 -0.05
CA VAL A 29 3.34 -8.53 -0.96
C VAL A 29 3.28 -7.65 -2.21
N ILE A 30 2.10 -7.43 -2.77
CA ILE A 30 1.90 -6.55 -3.93
C ILE A 30 2.21 -5.10 -3.54
N THR A 31 1.71 -4.64 -2.39
CA THR A 31 1.93 -3.26 -1.94
C THR A 31 3.40 -3.01 -1.58
N ASP A 32 4.10 -3.96 -0.95
CA ASP A 32 5.53 -3.86 -0.60
C ASP A 32 6.46 -3.69 -1.81
N LYS A 33 6.02 -4.10 -3.02
CA LYS A 33 6.81 -3.93 -4.26
C LYS A 33 6.84 -2.50 -4.78
N ILE A 34 5.77 -1.73 -4.52
CA ILE A 34 5.62 -0.35 -5.01
C ILE A 34 5.80 0.69 -3.90
N PHE A 35 5.79 0.27 -2.64
CA PHE A 35 5.96 1.14 -1.49
C PHE A 35 7.42 1.20 -1.03
N ILE A 36 7.97 2.41 -0.97
CA ILE A 36 9.29 2.68 -0.40
C ILE A 36 9.11 3.37 0.96
N PRO A 37 9.42 2.70 2.09
CA PRO A 37 9.30 3.32 3.39
C PRO A 37 10.33 4.46 3.55
N ALA A 38 9.95 5.53 4.23
CA ALA A 38 10.86 6.65 4.52
C ALA A 38 12.03 6.24 5.44
N LYS A 39 11.87 5.15 6.17
CA LYS A 39 12.91 4.51 6.99
C LYS A 39 13.22 3.13 6.43
N ASN A 40 14.49 2.88 6.12
CA ASN A 40 14.95 1.69 5.40
C ASN A 40 14.59 0.34 6.07
N ASP A 41 14.35 0.32 7.37
CA ASP A 41 14.02 -0.86 8.17
C ASP A 41 12.50 -1.14 8.28
N GLU A 42 11.65 -0.32 7.66
CA GLU A 42 10.19 -0.40 7.82
C GLU A 42 9.45 -1.02 6.62
N LYS A 43 10.05 -1.97 5.89
CA LYS A 43 9.37 -2.70 4.80
C LYS A 43 8.02 -3.24 5.27
N LEU A 44 6.98 -3.01 4.46
CA LEU A 44 5.59 -3.28 4.82
C LEU A 44 5.38 -4.76 5.19
N LYS A 45 6.01 -5.68 4.47
CA LYS A 45 5.95 -7.13 4.75
C LYS A 45 6.50 -7.54 6.13
N ASN A 46 7.32 -6.71 6.75
CA ASN A 46 7.92 -6.97 8.06
C ASN A 46 7.16 -6.26 9.19
N ARG A 47 6.12 -5.49 8.88
CA ARG A 47 5.37 -4.71 9.88
C ARG A 47 4.37 -5.56 10.62
N ARG A 48 4.17 -5.22 11.90
CA ARG A 48 3.12 -5.83 12.71
C ARG A 48 1.74 -5.36 12.21
N PRO A 49 0.70 -6.19 12.31
CA PRO A 49 -0.67 -5.77 12.06
C PRO A 49 -1.04 -4.53 12.88
N TYR A 50 -1.97 -3.72 12.37
CA TYR A 50 -2.45 -2.48 13.02
C TYR A 50 -1.36 -1.44 13.29
N THR A 51 -0.41 -1.31 12.35
CA THR A 51 0.61 -0.26 12.39
C THR A 51 0.57 0.59 11.13
N LEU A 52 1.11 1.81 11.23
CA LEU A 52 1.31 2.72 10.10
C LEU A 52 2.80 2.75 9.76
N THR A 53 3.09 2.87 8.46
CA THR A 53 4.42 3.15 7.96
C THR A 53 4.30 4.30 6.97
N PHE A 54 5.13 5.32 7.16
CA PHE A 54 5.21 6.46 6.25
C PHE A 54 6.25 6.20 5.16
N GLY A 55 5.95 6.61 3.94
CA GLY A 55 6.77 6.37 2.76
C GLY A 55 6.07 6.88 1.52
N GLN A 56 6.56 6.41 0.38
CA GLN A 56 6.15 6.89 -0.94
C GLN A 56 5.83 5.71 -1.85
N ILE A 57 4.98 5.94 -2.85
CA ILE A 57 4.62 4.97 -3.88
C ILE A 57 5.39 5.28 -5.17
N TYR A 58 5.96 4.25 -5.77
CA TYR A 58 6.77 4.36 -6.99
C TYR A 58 6.28 3.44 -8.10
N HIS A 59 6.47 3.87 -9.35
CA HIS A 59 6.39 3.04 -10.54
C HIS A 59 7.77 2.98 -11.22
N GLY A 60 8.53 1.93 -10.95
CA GLY A 60 9.94 1.89 -11.36
C GLY A 60 10.74 2.94 -10.59
N GLU A 61 11.33 3.90 -11.30
CA GLU A 61 12.07 5.02 -10.70
C GLU A 61 11.20 6.28 -10.52
N GLU A 62 9.96 6.27 -11.00
CA GLU A 62 9.06 7.43 -10.96
C GLU A 62 8.27 7.48 -9.64
N PRO A 63 8.33 8.59 -8.86
CA PRO A 63 7.48 8.78 -7.69
C PRO A 63 6.04 9.12 -8.13
N ILE A 64 5.06 8.41 -7.57
CA ILE A 64 3.63 8.61 -7.86
C ILE A 64 2.93 9.40 -6.74
N ASP A 65 3.29 9.13 -5.48
CA ASP A 65 2.79 9.82 -4.27
C ASP A 65 3.83 9.74 -3.15
#